data_AF-A0A9E7NCF1-F1
#
_entry.id   AF-A0A9E7NCF1-F1
#
_cell.length_a   1.000
_cell.length_b   1.000
_cell.length_c   1.000
_cell.angle_alpha   90.00
_cell.angle_beta   90.00
_cell.angle_gamma   90.00
#
_symmetry.space_group_name_H-M   'P 1'
#
loop_
_entity.id
_entity.type
_entity.pdbx_description
1 polymer ?
#
loop_
_entity_poly.entity_id
_entity_poly.type
_entity_poly.pdbx_seq_one_letter_code
_entity_poly.pdbx_strand_id
1 'polypeptide(L)'
;MLKRLWKRYVAERPDEYQAYISLPTESSAPTMGALHDLIQDAEFAFEGRLDVYARRRRLAVVTDRVPRETFDTAAFDAVIETLESLYDAHAVARVEKWRSVNGRLVKTYVVVPVKPLFSKLAEPKAARPAVQ
;
A
#
# COMPACT_ATOMS: atom_id res chain seq x y z
N MET A 1 -10.15 -21.16 21.27
CA MET A 1 -10.56 -20.45 20.04
C MET A 1 -11.16 -19.07 20.32
N LEU A 2 -12.00 -18.92 21.36
CA LEU A 2 -12.67 -17.66 21.72
C LEU A 2 -11.70 -16.47 22.00
N LYS A 3 -10.62 -16.67 22.77
CA LYS A 3 -9.62 -15.62 23.07
C LYS A 3 -8.96 -14.99 21.82
N ARG A 4 -8.80 -15.75 20.73
CA ARG A 4 -8.20 -15.25 19.47
C ARG A 4 -9.17 -14.41 18.66
N LEU A 5 -10.44 -14.81 18.61
CA LEU A 5 -11.50 -14.03 17.97
C LEU A 5 -11.80 -12.74 18.73
N TRP A 6 -11.79 -12.80 20.06
CA TRP A 6 -11.97 -11.63 20.92
C TRP A 6 -10.85 -10.61 20.74
N LYS A 7 -9.57 -11.01 20.68
CA LYS A 7 -8.50 -10.05 20.36
C LYS A 7 -8.69 -9.37 19.01
N ARG A 8 -9.21 -10.08 18.00
CA ARG A 8 -9.42 -9.50 16.65
C ARG A 8 -10.58 -8.49 16.59
N TYR A 9 -11.65 -8.73 17.35
CA TYR A 9 -12.85 -7.89 17.33
C TYR A 9 -12.89 -6.82 18.44
N VAL A 10 -12.18 -7.04 19.55
CA VAL A 10 -12.16 -6.12 20.71
C VAL A 10 -10.89 -5.28 20.73
N ALA A 11 -9.76 -5.80 20.26
CA ALA A 11 -8.55 -5.00 20.09
C ALA A 11 -8.49 -4.50 18.65
N GLU A 12 -9.21 -3.42 18.36
CA GLU A 12 -9.04 -2.61 17.14
C GLU A 12 -7.61 -2.01 17.01
N ARG A 13 -6.70 -2.35 17.93
CA ARG A 13 -5.35 -1.80 18.06
C ARG A 13 -4.35 -2.94 17.93
N PRO A 14 -3.61 -3.01 16.81
CA PRO A 14 -2.51 -3.97 16.69
C PRO A 14 -1.37 -3.57 17.63
N ASP A 15 -0.57 -4.55 18.02
CA ASP A 15 0.70 -4.33 18.73
C ASP A 15 1.77 -3.83 17.74
N GLU A 16 1.71 -4.32 16.49
CA GLU A 16 2.69 -3.99 15.44
C GLU A 16 2.04 -3.83 14.06
N TYR A 17 2.65 -3.00 13.23
CA TYR A 17 2.30 -2.82 11.82
C TYR A 17 3.37 -3.39 10.89
N GLN A 18 2.95 -3.80 9.69
CA GLN A 18 3.82 -4.21 8.61
C GLN A 18 3.17 -3.86 7.27
N ALA A 19 3.94 -3.64 6.21
CA ALA A 19 3.43 -3.61 4.84
C ALA A 19 4.10 -4.66 3.94
N TYR A 20 3.30 -5.14 3.00
CA TYR A 20 3.71 -5.90 1.83
C TYR A 20 3.20 -5.15 0.60
N ILE A 21 4.09 -4.55 -0.18
CA ILE A 21 3.75 -3.77 -1.36
C ILE A 21 4.22 -4.55 -2.59
N SER A 22 3.32 -4.84 -3.53
CA SER A 22 3.66 -5.56 -4.78
C SER A 22 3.39 -4.67 -5.99
N LEU A 23 4.47 -4.21 -6.61
CA LEU A 23 4.50 -3.21 -7.67
C LEU A 23 4.67 -3.89 -9.03
N PRO A 24 3.74 -3.72 -10.00
CA PRO A 24 3.95 -4.18 -11.37
C PRO A 24 5.11 -3.44 -12.04
N THR A 25 5.91 -4.16 -12.84
CA THR A 25 7.07 -3.59 -13.58
C THR A 25 6.93 -3.73 -15.11
N GLU A 26 5.70 -3.88 -15.62
CA GLU A 26 5.42 -3.98 -17.06
C GLU A 26 5.46 -2.61 -17.76
N SER A 27 5.25 -2.53 -19.08
CA SER A 27 5.48 -1.32 -19.89
C SER A 27 4.63 -0.08 -19.53
N SER A 28 3.61 -0.24 -18.69
CA SER A 28 2.82 0.86 -18.11
C SER A 28 3.24 1.20 -16.67
N ALA A 29 4.38 0.69 -16.22
CA ALA A 29 4.90 0.93 -14.87
C ALA A 29 5.61 2.28 -14.78
N PRO A 30 5.65 2.87 -13.57
CA PRO A 30 6.44 4.06 -13.29
C PRO A 30 7.93 3.86 -13.62
N THR A 31 8.64 4.97 -13.75
CA THR A 31 10.10 4.94 -13.90
C THR A 31 10.75 4.30 -12.68
N MET A 32 11.93 3.69 -12.86
CA MET A 32 12.67 3.08 -11.76
C MET A 32 13.03 4.10 -10.66
N GLY A 33 13.28 5.35 -11.03
CA GLY A 33 13.51 6.45 -10.07
C GLY A 33 12.28 6.72 -9.21
N ALA A 34 11.09 6.83 -9.82
CA ALA A 34 9.86 7.03 -9.07
C ALA A 34 9.53 5.85 -8.14
N LEU A 35 9.84 4.62 -8.55
CA LEU A 35 9.72 3.44 -7.68
C LEU A 35 10.72 3.46 -6.53
N HIS A 36 11.95 3.93 -6.77
CA HIS A 36 12.96 4.09 -5.73
C HIS A 36 12.53 5.11 -4.68
N ASP A 37 12.04 6.28 -5.12
CA ASP A 37 11.59 7.34 -4.21
C ASP A 37 10.40 6.86 -3.35
N LEU A 38 9.44 6.16 -3.97
CA LEU A 38 8.32 5.55 -3.24
C LEU A 38 8.80 4.52 -2.20
N ILE A 39 9.79 3.69 -2.53
CA ILE A 39 10.36 2.72 -1.60
C ILE A 39 11.04 3.44 -0.43
N GLN A 40 11.75 4.52 -0.70
CA GLN A 40 12.40 5.32 0.34
C GLN A 40 11.36 5.97 1.27
N ASP A 41 10.26 6.49 0.74
CA ASP A 41 9.17 7.04 1.55
C ASP A 41 8.50 5.95 2.42
N ALA A 42 8.36 4.73 1.88
CA ALA A 42 7.86 3.59 2.63
C ALA A 42 8.84 3.15 3.74
N GLU A 43 10.15 3.27 3.52
CA GLU A 43 11.18 2.98 4.53
C GLU A 43 11.05 3.95 5.71
N PHE A 44 10.83 5.23 5.40
CA PHE A 44 10.62 6.27 6.39
C PHE A 44 9.34 6.03 7.21
N ALA A 45 8.22 5.74 6.56
CA ALA A 45 6.94 5.49 7.24
C ALA A 45 6.97 4.29 8.22
N PHE A 46 7.88 3.34 8.00
CA PHE A 46 8.09 2.18 8.86
C PHE A 46 9.35 2.29 9.73
N GLU A 47 10.06 3.42 9.73
CA GLU A 47 11.30 3.65 10.52
C GLU A 47 12.24 2.42 10.58
N GLY A 48 12.34 1.66 9.50
CA GLY A 48 12.82 0.28 9.56
C GLY A 48 13.27 -0.24 8.21
N ARG A 49 13.95 -1.40 8.20
CA ARG A 49 14.49 -1.93 6.95
C ARG A 49 13.36 -2.45 6.06
N LEU A 50 13.56 -2.28 4.77
CA LEU A 50 12.73 -2.89 3.74
C LEU A 50 13.51 -4.02 3.07
N ASP A 51 12.86 -5.17 2.95
CA ASP A 51 13.30 -6.20 2.02
C ASP A 51 12.67 -5.97 0.65
N VAL A 52 13.51 -5.86 -0.38
CA VAL A 52 13.06 -5.70 -1.76
C VAL A 52 13.40 -6.96 -2.56
N TYR A 53 12.38 -7.58 -3.13
CA TYR A 53 12.48 -8.81 -3.91
C TYR A 53 12.01 -8.58 -5.34
N ALA A 54 12.90 -8.83 -6.31
CA ALA A 54 12.49 -8.93 -7.71
C ALA A 54 11.70 -10.22 -7.93
N ARG A 55 10.53 -10.11 -8.58
CA ARG A 55 9.71 -11.22 -9.06
C ARG A 55 9.45 -11.05 -10.55
N ARG A 56 8.98 -12.12 -11.21
CA ARG A 56 8.62 -12.05 -12.62
C ARG A 56 7.58 -10.94 -12.84
N ARG A 57 8.00 -9.86 -13.53
CA ARG A 57 7.21 -8.66 -13.85
C ARG A 57 6.68 -7.88 -12.64
N ARG A 58 7.27 -8.07 -11.46
CA ARG A 58 6.86 -7.41 -10.23
C ARG A 58 8.05 -7.13 -9.32
N LEU A 59 7.96 -6.07 -8.54
CA LEU A 59 8.82 -5.78 -7.41
C LEU A 59 7.99 -5.96 -6.13
N ALA A 60 8.49 -6.73 -5.17
CA ALA A 60 7.83 -6.90 -3.88
C ALA A 60 8.67 -6.23 -2.80
N VAL A 61 8.06 -5.37 -2.01
CA VAL A 61 8.67 -4.65 -0.90
C VAL A 61 7.99 -5.10 0.37
N VAL A 62 8.77 -5.53 1.36
CA VAL A 62 8.27 -5.99 2.64
C VAL A 62 8.94 -5.18 3.73
N THR A 63 8.15 -4.51 4.56
CA THR A 63 8.70 -3.76 5.68
C THR A 63 9.00 -4.70 6.84
N ASP A 64 9.93 -4.27 7.69
CA ASP A 64 10.00 -4.77 9.06
C ASP A 64 8.68 -4.53 9.82
N ARG A 65 8.54 -5.22 10.95
CA ARG A 65 7.43 -4.98 11.88
C ARG A 65 7.79 -3.83 12.79
N VAL A 66 6.85 -2.91 12.93
CA VAL A 66 7.06 -1.66 13.67
C VAL A 66 6.04 -1.60 14.81
N PRO A 67 6.47 -1.28 16.04
CA PRO A 67 5.55 -1.05 17.15
C PRO A 67 4.49 0.01 16.80
N ARG A 68 3.28 -0.15 17.34
CA ARG A 68 2.18 0.79 17.10
C ARG A 68 2.53 2.23 17.45
N GLU A 69 3.37 2.43 18.45
CA GLU A 69 3.77 3.75 18.95
C GLU A 69 4.69 4.50 17.99
N THR A 70 5.39 3.76 17.12
CA THR A 70 6.37 4.27 16.16
C THR A 70 5.79 4.36 14.76
N PHE A 71 4.74 3.60 14.45
CA PHE A 71 4.16 3.58 13.11
C PHE A 71 3.47 4.91 12.77
N ASP A 72 4.06 5.65 11.83
CA ASP A 72 3.47 6.86 11.27
C ASP A 72 2.40 6.51 10.23
N THR A 73 1.15 6.53 10.67
CA THR A 73 0.01 6.24 9.80
C THR A 73 -0.17 7.29 8.71
N ALA A 74 0.12 8.56 9.00
CA ALA A 74 -0.07 9.63 8.03
C ALA A 74 0.99 9.57 6.92
N ALA A 75 2.26 9.31 7.29
CA ALA A 75 3.32 9.07 6.31
C ALA A 75 3.01 7.83 5.45
N PHE A 76 2.52 6.76 6.06
CA PHE A 76 2.13 5.58 5.29
C PHE A 76 0.97 5.86 4.34
N ASP A 77 -0.06 6.59 4.76
CA ASP A 77 -1.18 6.93 3.88
C ASP A 77 -0.71 7.83 2.71
N ALA A 78 0.22 8.76 2.94
CA ALA A 78 0.85 9.55 1.88
C ALA A 78 1.61 8.68 0.86
N VAL A 79 2.31 7.62 1.30
CA VAL A 79 2.94 6.63 0.40
C VAL A 79 1.88 5.96 -0.50
N ILE A 80 0.71 5.63 0.05
CA ILE A 80 -0.38 5.02 -0.74
C ILE A 80 -0.92 6.00 -1.77
N GLU A 81 -1.13 7.27 -1.40
CA GLU A 81 -1.59 8.32 -2.33
C GLU A 81 -0.59 8.57 -3.46
N THR A 82 0.71 8.61 -3.15
CA THR A 82 1.76 8.68 -4.17
C THR A 82 1.73 7.47 -5.09
N LEU A 83 1.56 6.26 -4.52
CA LEU A 83 1.45 5.03 -5.32
C LEU A 83 0.23 5.05 -6.26
N GLU A 84 -0.91 5.56 -5.81
CA GLU A 84 -2.11 5.73 -6.64
C GLU A 84 -1.85 6.66 -7.83
N SER A 85 -1.11 7.74 -7.60
CA SER A 85 -0.73 8.71 -8.63
C SER A 85 0.31 8.16 -9.61
N LEU A 86 1.22 7.29 -9.15
CA LEU A 86 2.23 6.67 -10.00
C LEU A 86 1.63 5.65 -10.97
N TYR A 87 0.56 4.97 -10.57
CA TYR A 87 -0.12 3.98 -11.39
C TYR A 87 -1.51 4.44 -11.83
N ASP A 88 -1.62 5.58 -12.53
CA ASP A 88 -2.91 6.16 -12.98
C ASP A 88 -3.88 5.18 -13.67
N ALA A 89 -3.34 4.21 -14.41
CA ALA A 89 -4.11 3.16 -15.09
C ALA A 89 -4.59 2.01 -14.17
N HIS A 90 -4.19 2.03 -12.90
CA HIS A 90 -4.49 1.03 -11.88
C HIS A 90 -5.27 1.67 -10.73
N ALA A 91 -6.03 0.86 -10.01
CA ALA A 91 -6.48 1.19 -8.67
C ALA A 91 -5.50 0.56 -7.66
N VAL A 92 -5.26 1.18 -6.52
CA VAL A 92 -4.46 0.55 -5.46
C VAL A 92 -5.39 -0.23 -4.54
N ALA A 93 -5.22 -1.55 -4.52
CA ALA A 93 -5.91 -2.41 -3.55
C ALA A 93 -5.12 -2.43 -2.24
N ARG A 94 -5.75 -2.00 -1.14
CA ARG A 94 -5.24 -2.12 0.24
C ARG A 94 -6.04 -3.18 0.99
N VAL A 95 -5.41 -4.30 1.32
CA VAL A 95 -6.03 -5.40 2.07
C VAL A 95 -5.35 -5.55 3.41
N GLU A 96 -6.14 -5.59 4.48
CA GLU A 96 -5.62 -5.77 5.83
C GLU A 96 -5.59 -7.26 6.22
N LYS A 97 -4.45 -7.71 6.74
CA LYS A 97 -4.29 -9.06 7.29
C LYS A 97 -3.89 -8.96 8.75
N TRP A 98 -4.64 -9.62 9.60
CA TRP A 98 -4.38 -9.69 11.04
C TRP A 98 -3.83 -11.07 11.40
N ARG A 99 -2.67 -11.11 12.07
CA ARG A 99 -2.03 -12.36 12.49
C ARG A 99 -1.48 -12.24 13.89
N SER A 100 -1.47 -13.36 14.63
CA SER A 100 -0.68 -13.46 15.85
C SER A 100 0.71 -13.99 15.49
N VAL A 101 1.75 -13.26 15.83
CA VAL A 101 3.15 -13.66 15.63
C VAL A 101 3.92 -13.42 16.92
N ASN A 102 4.61 -14.44 17.44
CA ASN A 102 5.39 -14.35 18.69
C ASN A 102 4.60 -13.74 19.87
N GLY A 103 3.30 -14.04 19.97
CA GLY A 103 2.41 -13.52 21.02
C GLY A 103 1.86 -12.10 20.77
N ARG A 104 2.36 -11.38 19.77
CA ARG A 104 1.91 -10.04 19.34
C ARG A 104 0.86 -10.11 18.24
N LEU A 105 -0.09 -9.18 18.24
CA LEU A 105 -1.09 -8.99 17.21
C LEU A 105 -0.55 -8.03 16.16
N VAL A 106 -0.27 -8.55 14.97
CA VAL A 106 0.32 -7.80 13.85
C VAL A 106 -0.76 -7.50 12.82
N LYS A 107 -0.86 -6.24 12.41
CA LYS A 107 -1.66 -5.81 11.25
C LYS A 107 -0.73 -5.59 10.06
N THR A 108 -0.86 -6.43 9.04
CA THR A 108 -0.13 -6.30 7.78
C THR A 108 -1.02 -5.67 6.72
N TYR A 109 -0.60 -4.54 6.16
CA TYR A 109 -1.17 -3.96 4.95
C TYR A 109 -0.61 -4.66 3.71
N VAL A 110 -1.48 -5.18 2.87
CA VAL A 110 -1.12 -5.75 1.56
C VAL A 110 -1.57 -4.76 0.49
N VAL A 111 -0.62 -4.16 -0.20
CA VAL A 111 -0.82 -3.06 -1.14
C VAL A 111 -0.43 -3.53 -2.53
N VAL A 112 -1.36 -3.46 -3.48
CA VAL A 112 -1.13 -3.93 -4.86
C VAL A 112 -1.85 -3.01 -5.84
N PRO A 113 -1.13 -2.37 -6.79
CA PRO A 113 -1.76 -1.78 -7.97
C PRO A 113 -2.43 -2.89 -8.78
N VAL A 114 -3.74 -2.79 -8.95
CA VAL A 114 -4.58 -3.72 -9.71
C VAL A 114 -5.22 -3.01 -10.88
N LYS A 115 -5.29 -3.67 -12.03
CA LYS A 115 -6.07 -3.16 -13.15
C LYS A 115 -7.54 -3.08 -12.71
N PRO A 116 -8.19 -1.90 -12.79
CA PRO A 116 -9.56 -1.77 -12.36
C PRO A 116 -10.46 -2.60 -13.28
N LEU A 117 -11.47 -3.26 -12.70
CA LEU A 117 -12.44 -4.05 -13.46
C LEU A 117 -13.37 -3.16 -14.31
N PHE A 118 -13.49 -1.89 -13.95
CA PHE A 118 -14.29 -0.90 -14.65
C PHE A 118 -13.43 0.35 -14.92
N SER A 119 -13.59 0.95 -16.10
CA SER A 119 -12.97 2.23 -16.43
C SER A 119 -13.44 3.27 -15.41
N LYS A 120 -12.52 4.07 -14.84
CA LYS A 120 -12.93 5.30 -14.14
C LYS A 120 -13.73 6.13 -15.14
N LEU A 121 -14.97 6.53 -14.80
CA LEU A 121 -15.75 7.42 -15.66
C LEU A 121 -14.88 8.64 -15.94
N ALA A 122 -14.54 8.89 -17.21
CA ALA A 122 -13.88 10.12 -17.57
C ALA A 122 -14.80 11.27 -17.16
N GLU A 123 -14.31 12.21 -16.34
CA GLU A 123 -15.06 13.44 -16.09
C GLU A 123 -15.45 14.06 -17.43
N PRO A 124 -16.72 14.48 -17.61
CA PRO A 124 -17.17 15.02 -18.88
C PRO A 124 -16.33 16.25 -19.19
N LYS A 125 -15.48 16.14 -20.22
CA LYS A 125 -14.69 17.24 -20.77
C LYS A 125 -15.68 18.36 -21.10
N ALA A 126 -15.61 19.47 -20.35
CA ALA A 126 -16.51 20.59 -20.51
C ALA A 126 -16.63 20.95 -22.00
N ALA A 127 -17.87 20.90 -22.50
CA ALA A 127 -18.16 21.23 -23.89
C ALA A 127 -17.63 22.64 -24.18
N ARG A 128 -16.78 22.77 -25.20
CA ARG A 128 -16.38 24.09 -25.72
C ARG A 128 -17.65 24.84 -26.14
N PRO A 129 -17.84 26.11 -25.74
CA PRO A 129 -18.96 26.89 -26.22
C PRO A 129 -18.82 27.07 -27.74
N ALA A 130 -19.89 26.76 -28.46
CA ALA A 130 -20.02 27.11 -29.87
C ALA A 130 -20.08 28.64 -29.96
N VAL A 131 -19.13 29.21 -30.70
CA VAL A 131 -19.12 30.64 -31.05
C VAL A 131 -20.26 30.89 -32.03
N GLN A 132 -21.12 31.88 -31.73
CA GLN A 132 -22.07 32.46 -32.67
C GLN A 132 -21.45 33.66 -33.36
#